data_AF-A0A7W0X9Q6-F1
#
_entry.id   AF-A0A7W0X9Q6-F1
#
_cell.length_a   1.000
_cell.length_b   1.000
_cell.length_c   1.000
_cell.angle_alpha   90.00
_cell.angle_beta   90.00
_cell.angle_gamma   90.00
#
_symmetry.space_group_name_H-M   'P 1'
#
loop_
_entity.id
_entity.type
_entity.pdbx_description
1 polymer ?
#
loop_
_entity_poly.entity_id
_entity_poly.type
_entity_poly.pdbx_seq_one_letter_code
_entity_poly.pdbx_strand_id
1 'polypeptide(L)'
;MIDGGVFAINPAMLAYAEVARTHPGAEVLLLSIGTGQLTRSLPFEQVSGWGLLEWARPIIDVVFDGVADTIDLELEALLGPGPGRYWRLQTTLTEASDDLDDASPDNLRALRRKGERLAAERADDLDEVIGLLSSGS
;
A
#
# COMPACT_ATOMS: atom_id res chain seq x y z
N MET A 1 -12.80 -4.83 20.24
CA MET A 1 -12.67 -4.71 18.77
C MET A 1 -11.24 -4.34 18.52
N ILE A 2 -10.43 -5.31 18.07
CA ILE A 2 -9.03 -5.09 17.71
C ILE A 2 -9.05 -4.47 16.33
N ASP A 3 -8.26 -3.42 16.14
CA ASP A 3 -8.19 -2.65 14.90
C ASP A 3 -7.94 -3.58 13.69
N GLY A 4 -8.65 -3.34 12.58
CA GLY A 4 -8.42 -4.02 11.31
C GLY A 4 -7.01 -3.80 10.77
N GLY A 5 -6.28 -2.82 11.33
CA GLY A 5 -4.85 -2.60 11.09
C GLY A 5 -3.92 -3.74 11.55
N VAL A 6 -4.42 -4.72 12.33
CA VAL A 6 -3.62 -5.92 12.71
C VAL A 6 -3.60 -6.97 11.60
N PHE A 7 -4.50 -6.92 10.61
CA PHE A 7 -4.66 -8.00 9.63
C PHE A 7 -4.70 -7.57 8.16
N ALA A 8 -4.62 -6.27 7.85
CA ALA A 8 -4.69 -5.81 6.47
C ALA A 8 -3.85 -4.54 6.23
N ILE A 9 -2.53 -4.70 6.24
CA ILE A 9 -1.60 -3.65 5.77
C ILE A 9 -1.85 -3.35 4.27
N ASN A 10 -2.29 -4.36 3.53
CA ASN A 10 -2.81 -4.25 2.17
C ASN A 10 -4.01 -5.21 2.00
N PRO A 11 -5.28 -4.78 2.17
CA PRO A 11 -6.44 -5.67 2.07
C PRO A 11 -6.75 -6.16 0.65
N ALA A 12 -5.97 -5.76 -0.36
CA ALA A 12 -6.30 -5.96 -1.76
C ALA A 12 -6.44 -7.44 -2.16
N MET A 13 -5.55 -8.32 -1.67
CA MET A 13 -5.65 -9.76 -1.92
C MET A 13 -6.89 -10.38 -1.27
N LEU A 14 -7.27 -9.92 -0.07
CA LEU A 14 -8.49 -10.37 0.57
C LEU A 14 -9.73 -9.95 -0.22
N ALA A 15 -9.76 -8.71 -0.71
CA ALA A 15 -10.84 -8.23 -1.56
C ALA A 15 -10.95 -9.04 -2.86
N TYR A 16 -9.82 -9.31 -3.52
CA TYR A 16 -9.78 -10.19 -4.69
C TYR A 16 -10.30 -11.60 -4.38
N ALA A 17 -9.80 -12.22 -3.31
CA ALA A 17 -10.19 -13.57 -2.91
C ALA A 17 -11.70 -13.67 -2.61
N GLU A 18 -12.28 -12.64 -1.99
CA GLU A 18 -13.72 -12.59 -1.72
C GLU A 18 -14.55 -12.52 -3.00
N VAL A 19 -14.14 -11.70 -3.98
CA VAL A 19 -14.82 -11.65 -5.29
C VAL A 19 -14.66 -12.97 -6.04
N ALA A 20 -13.45 -13.54 -6.09
CA ALA A 20 -13.19 -14.83 -6.73
C ALA A 20 -14.03 -15.97 -6.11
N ARG A 21 -14.26 -15.91 -4.80
CA ARG A 21 -15.07 -16.90 -4.05
C ARG A 21 -16.57 -16.72 -4.29
N THR A 22 -17.06 -15.48 -4.30
CA THR A 22 -18.50 -15.17 -4.38
C THR A 22 -19.02 -15.06 -5.81
N HIS A 23 -18.15 -14.70 -6.76
CA HIS A 23 -18.46 -14.53 -8.18
C HIS A 23 -17.40 -15.26 -9.03
N PRO A 24 -17.39 -16.61 -9.04
CA PRO A 24 -16.41 -17.38 -9.77
C PRO A 24 -16.42 -17.04 -11.27
N GLY A 25 -15.25 -16.72 -11.83
CA GLY A 25 -15.09 -16.39 -13.24
C GLY A 25 -15.45 -14.95 -13.61
N ALA A 26 -15.81 -14.10 -12.64
CA ALA A 26 -15.96 -12.67 -12.89
C ALA A 26 -14.62 -12.04 -13.28
N GLU A 27 -14.65 -11.11 -14.24
CA GLU A 27 -13.51 -10.25 -14.50
C GLU A 27 -13.37 -9.23 -13.37
N VAL A 28 -12.16 -9.11 -12.83
CA VAL A 28 -11.86 -8.22 -11.71
C VAL A 28 -10.92 -7.11 -12.18
N LEU A 29 -11.36 -5.88 -11.97
CA LEU A 29 -10.52 -4.69 -11.99
C LEU A 29 -10.25 -4.30 -10.54
N LEU A 30 -8.98 -4.12 -10.17
CA LEU A 30 -8.58 -3.84 -8.79
C LEU A 30 -7.67 -2.62 -8.72
N LEU A 31 -8.13 -1.59 -8.00
CA LEU A 31 -7.34 -0.43 -7.61
C LEU A 31 -6.97 -0.56 -6.13
N SER A 32 -5.68 -0.62 -5.83
CA SER A 32 -5.15 -0.68 -4.47
C SER A 32 -4.43 0.62 -4.13
N ILE A 33 -4.85 1.29 -3.03
CA ILE A 33 -4.32 2.58 -2.60
C ILE A 33 -3.56 2.38 -1.29
N GLY A 34 -2.27 2.66 -1.30
CA GLY A 34 -1.40 2.63 -0.13
C GLY A 34 -1.40 3.95 0.64
N THR A 35 -0.97 3.90 1.89
CA THR A 35 -0.85 5.06 2.80
C THR A 35 0.52 5.75 2.72
N GLY A 36 1.35 5.35 1.76
CA GLY A 36 2.77 5.66 1.74
C GLY A 36 3.59 4.59 2.45
N GLN A 37 4.89 4.58 2.16
CA GLN A 37 5.89 3.75 2.82
C GLN A 37 7.16 4.57 3.01
N LEU A 38 7.91 4.33 4.09
CA LEU A 38 9.25 4.89 4.23
C LEU A 38 10.24 3.73 4.25
N THR A 39 11.15 3.73 3.29
CA THR A 39 12.29 2.82 3.31
C THR A 39 13.30 3.39 4.31
N ARG A 40 13.05 3.24 5.61
CA ARG A 40 14.09 3.45 6.62
C ARG A 40 15.15 2.40 6.36
N SER A 41 16.23 2.82 5.70
CA SER A 41 17.37 1.95 5.53
C SER A 41 17.86 1.58 6.92
N LEU A 42 17.91 0.28 7.20
CA LEU A 42 18.47 -0.30 8.40
C LEU A 42 19.78 -1.00 7.99
N PRO A 43 20.91 -0.27 7.86
CA PRO A 43 22.17 -0.87 7.49
C PRO A 43 22.57 -1.94 8.50
N PHE A 44 23.10 -3.04 7.99
CA PHE A 44 23.45 -4.20 8.82
C PHE A 44 24.34 -3.80 10.00
N GLU A 45 25.30 -2.91 9.79
CA GLU A 45 26.24 -2.44 10.81
C GLU A 45 25.56 -1.69 11.96
N GLN A 46 24.39 -1.07 11.70
CA GLN A 46 23.63 -0.36 12.73
C GLN A 46 22.75 -1.30 13.54
N VAL A 47 22.20 -2.35 12.90
CA VAL A 47 21.22 -3.26 13.52
C VAL A 47 21.84 -4.55 14.05
N SER A 48 23.08 -4.89 13.67
CA SER A 48 23.72 -6.17 14.04
C SER A 48 23.90 -6.35 15.55
N GLY A 49 23.88 -5.27 16.33
CA GLY A 49 24.01 -5.28 17.79
C GLY A 49 22.70 -5.04 18.54
N TRP A 50 21.56 -4.90 17.86
CA TRP A 50 20.30 -4.55 18.49
C TRP A 50 19.74 -5.67 19.38
N GLY A 51 19.26 -5.28 20.56
CA GLY A 51 18.46 -6.12 21.44
C GLY A 51 16.96 -6.02 21.15
N LEU A 52 16.16 -6.66 22.00
CA LEU A 52 14.70 -6.74 21.83
C LEU A 52 14.02 -5.36 21.85
N LEU A 53 14.49 -4.44 22.69
CA LEU A 53 13.88 -3.11 22.84
C LEU A 53 14.14 -2.25 21.60
N GLU A 54 15.33 -2.35 21.04
CA GLU A 54 15.74 -1.63 19.82
C GLU A 54 14.95 -2.13 18.60
N TRP A 55 14.66 -3.43 18.54
CA TRP A 55 13.83 -4.02 17.48
C TRP A 55 12.33 -3.74 17.60
N ALA A 56 11.82 -3.43 18.81
CA ALA A 56 10.39 -3.42 19.09
C ALA A 56 9.57 -2.47 18.19
N ARG A 57 10.13 -1.32 17.82
CA ARG A 57 9.46 -0.32 16.97
C ARG A 57 9.64 -0.61 15.47
N PRO A 58 10.86 -0.74 14.92
CA PRO A 58 11.07 -0.87 13.47
C PRO A 58 10.62 -2.22 12.89
N ILE A 59 10.50 -3.28 13.72
CA ILE A 59 10.10 -4.59 13.20
C ILE A 59 8.67 -4.59 12.62
N ILE A 60 7.79 -3.75 13.17
CA ILE A 60 6.41 -3.64 12.70
C ILE A 60 6.41 -3.09 11.27
N ASP A 61 7.18 -2.03 11.03
CA ASP A 61 7.29 -1.40 9.71
C ASP A 61 7.90 -2.35 8.68
N VAL A 62 8.95 -3.10 9.05
CA VAL A 62 9.57 -4.12 8.17
C VAL A 62 8.57 -5.21 7.78
N VAL A 63 7.81 -5.71 8.75
CA VAL A 63 6.78 -6.72 8.48
C VAL A 63 5.67 -6.13 7.60
N PHE A 64 5.29 -4.88 7.84
CA PHE A 64 4.24 -4.21 7.09
C PHE A 64 4.63 -4.02 5.63
N ASP A 65 5.81 -3.48 5.36
CA ASP A 65 6.35 -3.32 4.01
C ASP A 65 6.48 -4.68 3.31
N GLY A 66 7.06 -5.68 3.98
CA GLY A 66 7.22 -7.02 3.40
C GLY A 66 5.89 -7.70 3.04
N VAL A 67 4.85 -7.54 3.86
CA VAL A 67 3.50 -8.05 3.56
C VAL A 67 2.87 -7.28 2.41
N ALA A 68 3.01 -5.96 2.37
CA ALA A 68 2.46 -5.14 1.30
C ALA A 68 3.09 -5.50 -0.07
N ASP A 69 4.40 -5.69 -0.12
CA ASP A 69 5.15 -6.09 -1.31
C ASP A 69 4.77 -7.50 -1.79
N THR A 70 4.60 -8.43 -0.84
CA THR A 70 4.17 -9.80 -1.19
C THR A 70 2.78 -9.80 -1.83
N ILE A 71 1.85 -9.01 -1.28
CA ILE A 71 0.49 -8.90 -1.81
C ILE A 71 0.47 -8.24 -3.18
N ASP A 72 1.31 -7.23 -3.41
CA ASP A 72 1.46 -6.59 -4.71
C ASP A 72 1.90 -7.61 -5.77
N LEU A 73 2.95 -8.40 -5.45
CA LEU A 73 3.46 -9.46 -6.32
C LEU A 73 2.43 -10.56 -6.60
N GLU A 74 1.67 -10.99 -5.58
CA GLU A 74 0.60 -11.98 -5.75
C GLU A 74 -0.50 -11.47 -6.68
N LEU A 75 -0.92 -10.21 -6.52
CA LEU A 75 -1.97 -9.61 -7.33
C LEU A 75 -1.51 -9.35 -8.78
N GLU A 76 -0.28 -8.91 -8.99
CA GLU A 76 0.32 -8.82 -10.33
C GLU A 76 0.35 -10.17 -11.04
N ALA A 77 0.70 -11.25 -10.32
CA ALA A 77 0.72 -12.60 -10.89
C ALA A 77 -0.68 -13.10 -11.27
N LEU A 78 -1.72 -12.74 -10.49
CA LEU A 78 -3.10 -13.21 -10.70
C LEU A 78 -3.87 -12.37 -11.73
N LEU A 79 -3.72 -11.05 -11.67
CA LEU A 79 -4.43 -10.10 -12.54
C LEU A 79 -3.62 -9.70 -13.76
N GLY A 80 -2.36 -10.15 -13.85
CA GLY A 80 -1.46 -9.89 -14.96
C GLY A 80 -0.59 -8.64 -14.71
N PRO A 81 0.62 -8.61 -15.30
CA PRO A 81 1.54 -7.50 -15.11
C PRO A 81 1.09 -6.26 -15.87
N GLY A 82 1.28 -5.09 -15.27
CA GLY A 82 1.05 -3.80 -15.91
C GLY A 82 -0.41 -3.33 -15.91
N PRO A 83 -0.67 -2.13 -16.47
CA PRO A 83 -1.99 -1.53 -16.50
C PRO A 83 -2.98 -2.39 -17.30
N GLY A 84 -4.23 -2.44 -16.83
CA GLY A 84 -5.34 -3.09 -17.52
C GLY A 84 -6.27 -3.88 -16.61
N ARG A 85 -5.79 -4.39 -15.47
CA ARG A 85 -6.64 -5.05 -14.44
C ARG A 85 -6.22 -4.80 -13.00
N TYR A 86 -4.97 -4.42 -12.76
CA TYR A 86 -4.48 -4.10 -11.42
C TYR A 86 -3.67 -2.81 -11.44
N TRP A 87 -3.97 -1.92 -10.49
CA TRP A 87 -3.20 -0.70 -10.26
C TRP A 87 -2.90 -0.57 -8.77
N ARG A 88 -1.62 -0.38 -8.44
CA ARG A 88 -1.15 -0.02 -7.11
C ARG A 88 -0.71 1.44 -7.10
N LEU A 89 -1.38 2.25 -6.29
CA LEU A 89 -1.01 3.64 -6.00
C LEU A 89 -0.34 3.66 -4.64
N GLN A 90 0.99 3.68 -4.66
CA GLN A 90 1.83 3.73 -3.47
C GLN A 90 2.93 4.77 -3.67
N THR A 91 3.42 5.39 -2.60
CA THR A 91 4.45 6.42 -2.69
C THR A 91 5.43 6.37 -1.52
N THR A 92 6.65 6.84 -1.74
CA THR A 92 7.64 6.96 -0.65
C THR A 92 7.46 8.26 0.12
N LEU A 93 7.34 8.19 1.45
CA LEU A 93 7.14 9.33 2.33
C LEU A 93 8.48 10.07 2.59
N THR A 94 8.92 10.92 1.68
CA THR A 94 10.22 11.61 1.82
C THR A 94 10.21 12.83 2.75
N GLU A 95 9.03 13.41 2.99
CA GLU A 95 8.85 14.68 3.72
C GLU A 95 7.89 14.56 4.91
N ALA A 96 7.14 13.46 4.98
CA ALA A 96 6.19 13.17 6.04
C ALA A 96 6.76 12.05 6.93
N SER A 97 6.43 12.08 8.21
CA SER A 97 6.69 10.97 9.11
C SER A 97 5.83 9.76 8.71
N ASP A 98 6.44 8.59 8.75
CA ASP A 98 5.80 7.28 8.60
C ASP A 98 5.32 6.69 9.93
N ASP A 99 5.63 7.35 11.05
CA ASP A 99 5.13 6.95 12.36
C ASP A 99 3.60 6.94 12.38
N LEU A 100 3.02 5.77 12.64
CA LEU A 100 1.56 5.55 12.70
C LEU A 100 0.85 6.42 13.75
N ASP A 101 1.58 6.88 14.78
CA ASP A 101 1.07 7.70 15.87
C ASP A 101 1.33 9.22 15.69
N ASP A 102 2.01 9.65 14.62
CA ASP A 102 2.26 11.07 14.34
C ASP A 102 1.07 11.75 13.65
N ALA A 103 0.07 12.10 14.47
CA ALA A 103 -1.08 12.91 14.06
C ALA A 103 -0.82 14.42 14.16
N SER A 104 0.44 14.88 14.14
CA SER A 104 0.74 16.31 14.23
C SER A 104 0.17 17.08 13.02
N PRO A 105 -0.27 18.35 13.19
CA PRO A 105 -0.81 19.13 12.08
C PRO A 105 0.18 19.33 10.94
N ASP A 106 1.49 19.38 11.23
CA ASP A 106 2.54 19.48 10.21
C ASP A 106 2.67 18.18 9.43
N ASN A 107 2.68 17.03 10.10
CA ASN A 107 2.76 15.74 9.43
C ASN A 107 1.53 15.50 8.53
N LEU A 108 0.33 15.77 9.02
CA LEU A 108 -0.91 15.66 8.23
C LEU A 108 -0.90 16.56 6.98
N ARG A 109 -0.35 17.78 7.09
CA ARG A 109 -0.16 18.65 5.93
C ARG A 109 0.85 18.08 4.94
N ALA A 110 1.94 17.48 5.41
CA ALA A 110 2.94 16.84 4.56
C ALA A 110 2.37 15.61 3.83
N LEU A 111 1.65 14.74 4.55
CA LEU A 111 0.95 13.58 3.99
C LEU A 111 -0.05 14.00 2.92
N ARG A 112 -0.86 15.04 3.17
CA ARG A 112 -1.80 15.56 2.18
C ARG A 112 -1.09 16.03 0.91
N ARG A 113 -0.03 16.83 1.01
CA ARG A 113 0.75 17.27 -0.15
C ARG A 113 1.37 16.11 -0.91
N LYS A 114 1.78 15.04 -0.20
CA LYS A 114 2.31 13.83 -0.83
C LYS A 114 1.22 13.07 -1.59
N GLY A 115 0.03 12.93 -1.03
CA GLY A 115 -1.13 12.34 -1.70
C GLY A 115 -1.56 13.13 -2.94
N GLU A 116 -1.62 14.46 -2.85
CA GLU A 116 -1.92 15.35 -3.99
C GLU A 116 -0.88 15.20 -5.12
N ARG A 117 0.42 15.09 -4.78
CA ARG A 117 1.48 14.80 -5.75
C ARG A 117 1.33 13.42 -6.39
N LEU A 118 1.08 12.38 -5.60
CA LEU A 118 0.88 11.03 -6.14
C LEU A 118 -0.29 10.99 -7.11
N ALA A 119 -1.41 11.64 -6.77
CA ALA A 119 -2.57 11.72 -7.65
C ALA A 119 -2.24 12.43 -8.97
N ALA A 120 -1.45 13.50 -8.93
CA ALA A 120 -1.01 14.19 -10.14
C ALA A 120 -0.01 13.36 -10.97
N GLU A 121 0.92 12.66 -10.32
CA GLU A 121 1.92 11.78 -10.96
C GLU A 121 1.27 10.54 -11.61
N ARG A 122 0.13 10.09 -11.09
CA ARG A 122 -0.62 8.90 -11.53
C ARG A 122 -1.95 9.27 -12.19
N ALA A 123 -2.06 10.48 -12.74
CA ALA A 123 -3.30 10.96 -13.35
C ALA A 123 -3.76 10.07 -14.52
N ASP A 124 -2.83 9.64 -15.38
CA ASP A 124 -3.14 8.77 -16.52
C ASP A 124 -3.72 7.43 -16.07
N ASP A 125 -3.17 6.82 -15.02
CA ASP A 125 -3.68 5.56 -14.46
C ASP A 125 -5.07 5.74 -13.84
N LEU A 126 -5.30 6.87 -13.15
CA LEU A 126 -6.60 7.19 -12.58
C LEU A 126 -7.65 7.40 -13.69
N ASP A 127 -7.30 8.12 -14.75
CA ASP A 127 -8.16 8.34 -15.90
C ASP A 127 -8.49 7.03 -16.62
N GLU A 128 -7.52 6.11 -16.74
CA GLU A 128 -7.74 4.77 -17.28
C GLU A 128 -8.74 3.98 -16.43
N VAL A 129 -8.51 3.91 -15.12
CA VAL A 129 -9.42 3.22 -14.18
C VAL A 129 -10.82 3.80 -14.25
N ILE A 130 -10.97 5.14 -14.24
CA ILE A 130 -12.26 5.83 -14.33
C ILE A 130 -12.95 5.52 -15.66
N GLY A 131 -12.19 5.50 -16.77
CA GLY A 131 -12.70 5.14 -18.09
C GLY A 131 -13.26 3.72 -18.14
N LEU A 132 -12.51 2.75 -17.60
CA LEU A 132 -12.93 1.35 -17.53
C LEU A 132 -14.20 1.19 -16.70
N LEU A 133 -14.27 1.81 -15.52
CA LEU A 133 -15.45 1.77 -14.64
C LEU A 133 -16.69 2.41 -15.29
N SER A 134 -16.50 3.49 -16.04
CA SER A 134 -17.60 4.20 -16.73
C SER A 134 -18.10 3.46 -17.97
N SER A 135 -17.25 2.64 -18.61
CA SER A 135 -17.57 1.86 -19.81
C SER A 135 -18.31 0.55 -19.52
N GLY A 136 -18.22 0.04 -18.28
CA GLY A 136 -18.91 -1.18 -17.83
C GLY A 136 -20.29 -0.95 -17.21
N SER A 137 -20.84 0.26 -17.29
CA SER A 137 -22.16 0.66 -16.77
C SER A 137 -23.25 0.65 -17.83
#